data_AF-A0A3R7XCQ5-F1
#
_entry.id   AF-A0A3R7XCQ5-F1
#
_cell.length_a   1.000
_cell.length_b   1.000
_cell.length_c   1.000
_cell.angle_alpha   90.00
_cell.angle_beta   90.00
_cell.angle_gamma   90.00
#
_symmetry.space_group_name_H-M   'P 1'
#
loop_
_entity.id
_entity.type
_entity.pdbx_description
1 polymer ?
#
loop_
_entity_poly.entity_id
_entity_poly.type
_entity_poly.pdbx_seq_one_letter_code
_entity_poly.pdbx_strand_id
1 'polypeptide(L)'
;MVFHPPVQIVAKAGDAGKYKTSLPAWNMILRGFMSGAYIAMGGGLATMCSTGVAAAISPGFGQLITGAVFPVGLIITVLTGAELFTGDAMLAPMAAFIHKISWGAV
;
A
#
# COMPACT_ATOMS: atom_id res chain seq x y z
N MET A 1 13.65 -12.49 -7.74
CA MET A 1 12.44 -12.66 -6.90
C MET A 1 12.29 -14.14 -6.61
N VAL A 2 12.36 -14.55 -5.34
CA VAL A 2 12.09 -15.94 -4.96
C VAL A 2 10.57 -16.05 -4.78
N PHE A 3 9.92 -16.89 -5.59
CA PHE A 3 8.51 -17.20 -5.39
C PHE A 3 8.37 -18.08 -4.16
N HIS A 4 7.55 -17.63 -3.21
CA HIS A 4 7.27 -18.36 -1.98
C HIS A 4 5.94 -19.10 -2.11
N PRO A 5 5.83 -20.36 -1.66
CA PRO A 5 4.54 -21.03 -1.55
C PRO A 5 3.63 -20.28 -0.57
N PRO A 6 2.29 -20.41 -0.68
CA PRO A 6 1.33 -19.66 0.12
C PRO A 6 1.60 -19.71 1.63
N VAL A 7 2.00 -20.88 2.15
CA VAL A 7 2.35 -21.06 3.58
C VAL A 7 3.51 -20.16 4.03
N GLN A 8 4.52 -19.97 3.17
CA GLN A 8 5.66 -19.09 3.48
C GLN A 8 5.27 -17.61 3.36
N ILE A 9 4.36 -17.26 2.44
CA ILE A 9 3.85 -15.89 2.30
C ILE A 9 3.10 -15.48 3.56
N VAL A 10 2.21 -16.34 4.08
CA VAL A 10 1.47 -16.08 5.32
C VAL A 10 2.42 -15.89 6.51
N ALA A 11 3.44 -16.73 6.64
CA ALA A 11 4.43 -16.59 7.69
C ALA A 11 5.16 -15.24 7.64
N LYS A 12 5.60 -14.83 6.43
CA LYS A 12 6.25 -13.54 6.18
C LYS A 12 5.32 -12.35 6.39
N ALA A 13 4.06 -12.46 5.99
CA ALA A 13 3.05 -11.43 6.22
C ALA A 13 2.85 -11.18 7.71
N GLY A 14 2.81 -12.24 8.52
CA GLY A 14 2.74 -12.07 9.98
C GLY A 14 4.02 -11.53 10.61
N ASP A 15 5.21 -11.82 10.06
CA ASP A 15 6.45 -11.17 10.52
C ASP A 15 6.45 -9.66 10.22
N ALA A 16 5.99 -9.29 9.03
CA ALA A 16 5.82 -7.89 8.66
C ALA A 16 4.78 -7.19 9.54
N GLY A 17 3.65 -7.84 9.83
CA GLY A 17 2.63 -7.32 10.74
C GLY A 17 3.18 -7.07 12.15
N LYS A 18 3.88 -8.06 12.73
CA LYS A 18 4.54 -7.91 14.04
C LYS A 18 5.53 -6.75 14.08
N TYR A 19 6.32 -6.57 13.02
CA TYR A 19 7.24 -5.44 12.91
C TYR A 19 6.48 -4.11 12.92
N LYS A 20 5.44 -4.00 12.10
CA LYS A 20 4.65 -2.77 11.96
C LYS A 20 3.96 -2.35 13.26
N THR A 21 3.37 -3.31 13.98
CA THR A 21 2.72 -3.04 15.28
C THR A 21 3.72 -2.71 16.40
N SER A 22 5.02 -2.98 16.21
CA SER A 22 6.07 -2.66 17.19
C SER A 22 6.65 -1.25 17.02
N LEU A 23 6.24 -0.51 15.99
CA LEU A 23 6.75 0.82 15.71
C LEU A 23 6.21 1.83 16.73
N PRO A 24 7.04 2.79 17.18
CA PRO A 24 6.56 3.87 18.02
C PRO A 24 5.62 4.78 17.22
N ALA A 25 4.60 5.35 17.89
CA ALA A 25 3.55 6.15 17.26
C ALA A 25 4.09 7.30 16.38
N TRP A 26 5.17 7.97 16.81
CA TRP A 26 5.77 9.07 16.02
C TRP A 26 6.28 8.59 14.65
N ASN A 27 6.84 7.38 14.59
CA ASN A 27 7.40 6.80 13.37
C ASN A 27 6.26 6.35 12.43
N MET A 28 5.17 5.81 13.00
CA MET A 28 3.96 5.50 12.23
C MET A 28 3.35 6.77 11.62
N ILE A 29 3.25 7.87 12.37
CA ILE A 29 2.70 9.13 11.87
C ILE A 29 3.56 9.67 10.72
N LEU A 30 4.88 9.68 10.86
CA LEU A 30 5.79 10.17 9.83
C LEU A 30 5.70 9.31 8.55
N ARG A 31 5.80 7.98 8.70
CA ARG A 31 5.73 7.04 7.56
C ARG A 31 4.35 7.04 6.92
N GLY A 32 3.29 7.23 7.71
CA GLY A 32 1.91 7.42 7.24
C GLY A 32 1.75 8.68 6.40
N PHE A 33 2.27 9.80 6.89
CA PHE A 33 2.26 11.07 6.14
C PHE A 33 3.02 10.96 4.81
N MET A 34 4.21 10.36 4.82
CA MET A 34 5.00 10.11 3.61
C MET A 34 4.23 9.26 2.61
N SER A 35 3.62 8.15 3.05
CA SER A 35 2.80 7.33 2.16
C SER A 35 1.59 8.10 1.62
N GLY A 36 0.94 8.94 2.43
CA GLY A 36 -0.15 9.79 1.98
C GLY A 36 0.28 10.72 0.85
N ALA A 37 1.46 11.35 0.97
CA ALA A 37 2.03 12.17 -0.09
C ALA A 37 2.33 11.36 -1.37
N TYR A 38 2.84 10.13 -1.24
CA TYR A 38 3.11 9.26 -2.38
C TYR A 38 1.85 8.83 -3.13
N ILE A 39 0.77 8.49 -2.41
CA ILE A 39 -0.52 8.19 -3.00
C ILE A 39 -1.11 9.43 -3.69
N ALA A 40 -0.99 10.61 -3.08
CA ALA A 40 -1.45 11.86 -3.69
C ALA A 40 -0.70 12.18 -5.00
N MET A 41 0.62 11.95 -5.04
CA MET A 41 1.41 12.10 -6.28
C MET A 41 0.97 11.11 -7.35
N GLY A 42 0.75 9.84 -7.01
CA GLY A 42 0.24 8.82 -7.94
C GLY A 42 -1.14 9.16 -8.50
N GLY A 43 -2.06 9.61 -7.64
CA GLY A 43 -3.40 10.06 -8.04
C GLY A 43 -3.38 11.33 -8.89
N GLY A 44 -2.52 12.30 -8.53
CA GLY A 44 -2.30 13.51 -9.32
C GLY A 44 -1.79 13.20 -10.72
N LEU A 45 -0.77 12.35 -10.83
CA LEU A 45 -0.23 11.90 -12.11
C LEU A 45 -1.31 11.17 -12.94
N ALA A 46 -2.05 10.24 -12.33
CA ALA A 46 -3.12 9.50 -13.00
C ALA A 46 -4.21 10.43 -13.54
N THR A 47 -4.56 11.47 -12.77
CA THR A 47 -5.52 12.50 -13.19
C THR A 47 -4.99 13.28 -14.40
N MET A 48 -3.75 13.77 -14.32
CA MET A 48 -3.11 14.52 -15.40
C MET A 48 -3.02 13.70 -16.69
N CYS A 49 -2.60 12.44 -16.62
CA CYS A 49 -2.51 11.57 -17.79
C CYS A 49 -3.86 11.23 -18.42
N SER A 50 -4.93 11.16 -17.62
CA SER A 50 -6.28 10.84 -18.12
C SER A 50 -7.06 12.07 -18.63
N THR A 51 -6.55 13.27 -18.40
CA THR A 51 -7.22 14.52 -18.77
C THR A 51 -7.37 14.63 -20.28
N GLY A 52 -8.59 14.86 -20.76
CA GLY A 52 -8.91 14.98 -22.19
C GLY A 52 -9.06 13.65 -22.94
N VAL A 53 -8.63 12.51 -22.37
CA VAL A 53 -8.71 11.20 -23.03
C VAL A 53 -10.16 10.75 -23.22
N ALA A 54 -11.02 11.00 -22.22
CA ALA A 54 -12.42 10.63 -22.27
C ALA A 54 -13.16 11.31 -23.45
N ALA A 55 -12.80 12.56 -23.75
CA ALA A 55 -13.38 13.35 -24.83
C ALA A 55 -12.75 13.03 -26.20
N ALA A 56 -11.46 12.72 -26.24
CA ALA A 56 -10.74 12.48 -27.49
C ALA A 56 -10.88 11.04 -28.03
N ILE A 57 -10.99 10.05 -27.14
CA ILE A 57 -11.03 8.62 -27.51
C ILE A 57 -12.32 7.98 -27.01
N SER A 58 -12.41 7.75 -25.69
CA SER A 58 -13.61 7.27 -25.03
C SER A 58 -13.43 7.30 -23.49
N PRO A 59 -14.53 7.32 -22.71
CA PRO A 59 -14.46 7.24 -21.26
C PRO A 59 -13.72 5.99 -20.74
N GLY A 60 -13.86 4.85 -21.42
CA GLY A 60 -13.20 3.60 -21.03
C GLY A 60 -11.67 3.69 -21.11
N PHE A 61 -11.15 4.34 -22.16
CA PHE A 61 -9.71 4.60 -22.27
C PHE A 61 -9.20 5.57 -21.21
N GLY A 62 -10.01 6.57 -20.81
CA GLY A 62 -9.69 7.45 -19.69
C GLY A 62 -9.49 6.65 -18.39
N GLN A 63 -10.44 5.77 -18.06
CA GLN A 63 -10.35 4.91 -16.87
C GLN A 63 -9.17 3.92 -16.93
N LEU A 64 -8.89 3.36 -18.10
CA LEU A 64 -7.75 2.46 -18.30
C LEU A 64 -6.42 3.16 -17.97
N ILE A 65 -6.24 4.40 -18.44
CA ILE A 65 -5.04 5.20 -18.17
C ILE A 65 -4.95 5.56 -16.69
N THR A 66 -6.06 6.01 -16.08
CA THR A 66 -6.08 6.29 -14.64
C THR A 66 -5.65 5.06 -13.84
N GLY A 67 -6.22 3.89 -14.14
CA GLY A 67 -5.89 2.63 -13.47
C GLY A 67 -4.45 2.14 -13.72
N ALA A 68 -3.89 2.39 -14.90
CA ALA A 68 -2.52 2.01 -15.23
C ALA A 68 -1.47 2.89 -14.54
N VAL A 69 -1.77 4.18 -14.33
CA VAL A 69 -0.82 5.16 -13.80
C VAL A 69 -0.90 5.31 -12.28
N PHE A 70 -2.08 5.13 -11.68
CA PHE A 70 -2.28 5.25 -10.22
C PHE A 70 -1.31 4.40 -9.37
N PRO A 71 -0.96 3.14 -9.73
CA PRO A 71 -0.09 2.30 -8.92
C PRO A 71 1.32 2.86 -8.67
N VAL A 72 1.76 3.88 -9.40
CA VAL A 72 3.04 4.57 -9.16
C VAL A 72 3.15 5.04 -7.71
N GLY A 73 2.07 5.55 -7.11
CA GLY A 73 2.07 5.97 -5.72
C GLY A 73 2.35 4.81 -4.75
N LEU A 74 1.72 3.65 -4.98
CA LEU A 74 1.94 2.43 -4.18
C LEU A 74 3.37 1.89 -4.35
N ILE A 75 3.93 1.95 -5.56
CA ILE A 75 5.31 1.52 -5.82
C ILE A 75 6.28 2.36 -5.00
N ILE A 76 6.11 3.68 -4.97
CA ILE A 76 6.96 4.58 -4.17
C ILE A 76 6.84 4.26 -2.67
N THR A 77 5.61 4.07 -2.16
CA THR A 77 5.37 3.65 -0.76
C THR A 77 6.13 2.36 -0.41
N VAL A 78 6.09 1.35 -1.28
CA VAL A 78 6.77 0.06 -1.03
C VAL A 78 8.29 0.22 -1.08
N LEU A 79 8.83 0.95 -2.06
CA LEU A 79 10.28 1.14 -2.22
C LEU A 79 10.92 1.95 -1.09
N THR A 80 10.20 2.95 -0.58
CA THR A 80 10.65 3.78 0.55
C THR A 80 10.39 3.12 1.90
N GLY A 81 9.60 2.05 1.93
CA GLY A 81 9.12 1.46 3.17
C GLY A 81 8.30 2.47 3.97
N ALA A 82 7.44 3.26 3.34
CA ALA A 82 6.45 4.05 4.07
C ALA A 82 5.30 3.16 4.57
N GLU A 83 4.53 3.65 5.54
CA GLU A 83 3.41 2.91 6.15
C GLU A 83 2.12 3.40 5.53
N LEU A 84 1.31 2.48 5.03
CA LEU A 84 0.01 2.78 4.43
C LEU A 84 -1.05 1.97 5.14
N PHE A 85 -2.08 2.66 5.64
CA PHE A 85 -3.14 2.05 6.44
C PHE A 85 -3.75 0.80 5.80
N THR A 86 -3.99 0.78 4.49
CA THR A 86 -4.57 -0.39 3.82
C THR A 86 -3.66 -1.62 3.86
N GLY A 87 -2.34 -1.43 3.83
CA GLY A 87 -1.37 -2.51 4.03
C GLY A 87 -1.27 -2.94 5.49
N ASP A 88 -1.34 -2.00 6.42
CA ASP A 88 -1.24 -2.28 7.86
C ASP A 88 -2.48 -3.00 8.36
N ALA A 89 -3.66 -2.60 7.88
CA ALA A 89 -4.94 -3.28 8.11
C ALA A 89 -5.00 -4.71 7.53
N MET A 90 -4.10 -5.06 6.60
CA MET A 90 -3.93 -6.44 6.15
C MET A 90 -2.94 -7.21 7.04
N LEU A 91 -1.79 -6.60 7.34
CA LEU A 91 -0.66 -7.30 7.97
C LEU A 91 -0.82 -7.44 9.49
N ALA A 92 -1.37 -6.45 10.19
CA ALA A 92 -1.55 -6.51 11.64
C ALA A 92 -2.58 -7.59 12.05
N PRO A 93 -3.79 -7.68 11.44
CA PRO A 93 -4.70 -8.77 11.74
C PRO A 93 -4.13 -10.14 11.36
N MET A 94 -3.38 -10.23 10.25
CA MET A 94 -2.70 -11.48 9.88
C MET A 94 -1.74 -11.95 10.97
N ALA A 95 -0.95 -11.03 11.54
CA ALA A 95 -0.05 -11.35 12.66
C ALA A 95 -0.81 -11.80 13.91
N ALA A 96 -1.99 -11.24 14.19
CA ALA A 96 -2.84 -11.67 15.30
C ALA A 96 -3.46 -13.07 15.04
N PHE A 97 -3.95 -13.34 13.83
CA PHE A 97 -4.52 -14.64 13.46
C PHE A 97 -3.53 -15.80 13.58
N ILE A 98 -2.25 -15.56 13.29
CA ILE A 98 -1.20 -16.58 13.45
C ILE A 98 -0.49 -16.51 14.80
N HIS A 99 -1.09 -15.81 15.79
CA HIS A 99 -0.62 -15.72 17.17
C HIS A 99 0.79 -15.13 17.35
N LYS A 100 1.23 -14.24 16.44
CA LYS A 100 2.52 -13.52 16.58
C LYS A 100 2.41 -12.25 17.43
N ILE A 101 1.21 -11.69 17.55
CA ILE A 101 0.88 -10.53 18.39
C ILE A 101 -0.48 -10.74 19.06
N SER A 102 -0.80 -9.94 20.08
CA SER A 102 -2.14 -9.90 20.67
C SER A 102 -3.06 -8.97 19.88
N TRP A 103 -4.38 -9.18 19.98
CA TRP A 103 -5.38 -8.30 19.36
C TRP A 103 -5.34 -6.86 19.88
N GLY A 104 -4.78 -6.62 21.07
CA GLY A 104 -4.60 -5.26 21.60
C GLY A 104 -3.46 -4.48 20.93
N ALA A 105 -2.64 -5.14 20.11
CA ALA A 105 -1.56 -4.51 19.35
C ALA A 105 -1.93 -4.24 17.88
N VAL A 106 -3.11 -4.68 17.44
CA VAL A 106 -3.66 -4.44 16.09
C VAL A 106 -4.34 -3.08 16.07
#